data_AF-A0A0J1JIH1-F1
#
_entry.id   AF-A0A0J1JIH1-F1
#
_cell.length_a   1.000
_cell.length_b   1.000
_cell.length_c   1.000
_cell.angle_alpha   90.00
_cell.angle_beta   90.00
_cell.angle_gamma   90.00
#
_symmetry.space_group_name_H-M   'P 1'
#
loop_
_entity.id
_entity.type
_entity.pdbx_description
1 polymer ?
#
loop_
_entity_poly.entity_id
_entity_poly.type
_entity_poly.pdbx_seq_one_letter_code
_entity_poly.pdbx_strand_id
1 'polypeptide(L)'
;MKILVCFKAVADVSQLPQQEWQSAIERWSEGQRQSSLTTPSLSSPSASKMQEVAVVGDHPLSLGWLRQQFNPYDESALELTLRCEEHKNAAKTADSISSFPSASVSPPSVFINEKVAADITMQAVTVGNSTPDTLLRQVMALGFSPVTRLTVTPADITELHPDAAAFHDARFTNAHDVALGLAHYAQQQQMDVIMLGQQSAVGGSGETGYLLAEHLGYPCLEQVVDFHVNETPFGSPVLHVTTVEGEMESHYEVEPPVVLLVGNVAGAQYLRIPSLKQKLEAKKQPLITQSIAISPSSPCLNETTLTMKQSQRQTIWVEMPSATSSDSEKAESWVEQAVQALSAKEDRA
;
A
#
# COMPACT_ATOMS: atom_id res chain seq x y z
N MET A 1 20.87 11.62 -5.99
CA MET A 1 19.48 11.22 -6.27
C MET A 1 18.74 11.02 -4.97
N LYS A 2 17.63 11.74 -4.77
CA LYS A 2 16.75 11.61 -3.60
C LYS A 2 15.56 10.72 -3.95
N ILE A 3 15.46 9.59 -3.25
CA ILE A 3 14.35 8.65 -3.40
C ILE A 3 13.41 8.82 -2.20
N LEU A 4 12.13 9.03 -2.48
CA LEU A 4 11.06 9.06 -1.48
C LEU A 4 10.19 7.82 -1.63
N VAL A 5 10.06 7.03 -0.57
CA VAL A 5 9.13 5.90 -0.52
C VAL A 5 7.92 6.25 0.32
N CYS A 6 6.75 6.25 -0.29
CA CYS A 6 5.47 6.43 0.39
C CYS A 6 4.97 5.07 0.88
N PHE A 7 4.57 4.99 2.15
CA PHE A 7 3.99 3.77 2.70
C PHE A 7 2.78 4.04 3.58
N LYS A 8 1.85 3.09 3.58
CA LYS A 8 0.62 3.08 4.35
C LYS A 8 0.63 1.90 5.32
N ALA A 9 0.24 2.18 6.56
CA ALA A 9 -0.06 1.15 7.52
C ALA A 9 -1.50 0.66 7.31
N VAL A 10 -1.65 -0.66 7.23
CA VAL A 10 -2.93 -1.33 7.05
C VAL A 10 -3.18 -2.30 8.20
N ALA A 11 -4.45 -2.50 8.55
CA ALA A 11 -4.82 -3.50 9.54
C ALA A 11 -4.50 -4.91 9.02
N ASP A 12 -3.90 -5.73 9.86
CA ASP A 12 -3.65 -7.14 9.57
C ASP A 12 -4.93 -7.94 9.73
N VAL A 13 -5.71 -8.00 8.64
CA VAL A 13 -6.97 -8.73 8.57
C VAL A 13 -6.78 -10.26 8.62
N SER A 14 -5.55 -10.76 8.44
CA SER A 14 -5.28 -12.20 8.55
C SER A 14 -5.43 -12.71 9.98
N GLN A 15 -5.34 -11.82 10.98
CA GLN A 15 -5.48 -12.17 12.39
C GLN A 15 -6.92 -12.10 12.90
N LEU A 16 -7.89 -11.69 12.08
CA LEU A 16 -9.30 -11.72 12.47
C LEU A 16 -9.71 -13.18 12.73
N PRO A 17 -9.98 -13.58 13.98
CA PRO A 17 -10.40 -14.93 14.27
C PRO A 17 -11.69 -15.24 13.49
N GLN A 18 -11.77 -16.38 12.82
CA GLN A 18 -12.97 -16.80 12.09
C GLN A 18 -14.22 -16.81 13.00
N GLN A 19 -14.03 -17.06 14.30
CA GLN A 19 -15.07 -16.94 15.33
C GLN A 19 -15.45 -15.50 15.64
N GLU A 20 -14.53 -14.53 15.65
CA GLU A 20 -14.87 -13.12 15.86
C GLU A 20 -15.53 -12.51 14.63
N TRP A 21 -15.24 -13.03 13.42
CA TRP A 21 -16.05 -12.78 12.24
C TRP A 21 -17.50 -13.22 12.47
N GLN A 22 -17.72 -14.45 12.93
CA GLN A 22 -19.06 -14.96 13.23
C GLN A 22 -19.73 -14.18 14.36
N SER A 23 -19.02 -13.85 15.44
CA SER A 23 -19.59 -13.07 16.55
C SER A 23 -19.85 -11.60 16.19
N ALA A 24 -19.02 -10.98 15.35
CA ALA A 24 -19.27 -9.63 14.83
C ALA A 24 -20.48 -9.63 13.88
N ILE A 25 -20.61 -10.68 13.06
CA ILE A 25 -21.77 -10.91 12.20
C ILE A 25 -23.04 -11.16 13.04
N GLU A 26 -22.97 -11.97 14.09
CA GLU A 26 -24.09 -12.25 15.00
C GLU A 26 -24.54 -10.98 15.72
N ARG A 27 -23.61 -10.21 16.31
CA ARG A 27 -23.92 -8.92 16.96
C ARG A 27 -24.56 -7.92 15.99
N TRP A 28 -24.11 -7.89 14.74
CA TRP A 28 -24.71 -7.05 13.69
C TRP A 28 -26.13 -7.52 13.33
N SER A 29 -26.35 -8.83 13.21
CA SER A 29 -27.67 -9.41 12.93
C SER A 29 -28.67 -9.24 14.08
N GLU A 30 -28.20 -9.27 15.34
CA GLU A 30 -29.01 -9.03 16.53
C GLU A 30 -29.41 -7.54 16.65
N GLY A 31 -28.50 -6.63 16.29
CA GLY A 31 -28.77 -5.18 16.25
C GLY A 31 -29.85 -4.81 15.22
N GLN A 32 -29.85 -5.45 14.05
CA GLN A 32 -30.92 -5.29 13.05
C GLN A 32 -32.30 -5.72 13.60
N ARG A 33 -32.37 -6.84 14.33
CA ARG A 33 -33.63 -7.31 14.98
C ARG A 33 -34.14 -6.36 16.07
N GLN A 34 -33.24 -5.68 16.78
CA GLN A 34 -33.62 -4.74 17.84
C GLN A 34 -34.00 -3.35 17.28
N SER A 35 -33.39 -2.91 16.19
CA SER A 35 -33.73 -1.65 15.51
C SER A 35 -35.15 -1.62 14.92
N SER A 36 -35.73 -2.77 14.62
CA SER A 36 -37.13 -2.88 14.17
C SER A 36 -38.19 -2.67 15.26
N LEU A 37 -37.80 -2.41 16.52
CA LEU A 37 -38.75 -2.35 17.65
C LEU A 37 -38.71 -1.07 18.50
N THR A 38 -37.89 -0.06 18.20
CA THR A 38 -37.89 1.18 19.00
C THR A 38 -37.47 2.43 18.22
N THR A 39 -38.36 3.43 18.22
CA THR A 39 -38.07 4.82 17.82
C THR A 39 -37.12 5.49 18.83
N PRO A 40 -36.07 6.21 18.39
CA PRO A 40 -35.11 6.78 19.33
C PRO A 40 -35.56 8.14 19.89
N SER A 41 -35.49 8.29 21.22
CA SER A 41 -35.50 9.58 21.90
C SER A 41 -34.06 10.05 22.14
N LEU A 42 -33.73 11.28 21.75
CA LEU A 42 -32.42 11.89 21.93
C LEU A 42 -32.08 12.06 23.42
N SER A 43 -30.94 11.52 23.83
CA SER A 43 -30.12 12.11 24.89
C SER A 43 -28.64 11.93 24.56
N SER A 44 -27.87 13.01 24.78
CA SER A 44 -26.46 13.17 24.42
C SER A 44 -25.52 12.44 25.39
N PRO A 45 -24.42 11.81 24.93
CA PRO A 45 -23.35 11.40 25.83
C PRO A 45 -22.18 12.39 25.87
N SER A 46 -21.67 12.54 27.09
CA SER A 46 -20.51 13.31 27.52
C SER A 46 -19.19 12.80 26.91
N ALA A 47 -18.30 13.74 26.59
CA ALA A 47 -16.98 13.53 26.02
C ALA A 47 -16.03 12.73 26.95
N SER A 48 -15.58 11.56 26.50
CA SER A 48 -14.24 11.03 26.81
C SER A 48 -13.91 9.79 25.97
N LYS A 49 -12.68 9.75 25.42
CA LYS A 49 -12.06 8.72 24.56
C LYS A 49 -12.76 8.47 23.20
N MET A 50 -12.35 9.25 22.20
CA MET A 50 -12.54 8.90 20.79
C MET A 50 -11.72 7.64 20.48
N GLN A 51 -12.39 6.50 20.34
CA GLN A 51 -11.86 5.35 19.63
C GLN A 51 -12.18 5.53 18.14
N GLU A 52 -11.20 5.25 17.28
CA GLU A 52 -11.36 5.20 15.82
C GLU A 52 -12.21 3.97 15.45
N VAL A 53 -13.24 4.22 14.65
CA VAL A 53 -14.47 3.43 14.65
C VAL A 53 -14.94 3.44 13.19
N ALA A 54 -14.85 2.31 12.47
CA ALA A 54 -15.25 2.18 11.06
C ALA A 54 -16.77 1.84 10.95
N VAL A 55 -17.70 2.61 10.39
CA VAL A 55 -19.16 2.44 10.55
C VAL A 55 -19.69 1.51 9.46
N VAL A 56 -20.28 0.37 9.84
CA VAL A 56 -20.97 -0.56 8.92
C VAL A 56 -22.41 -0.78 9.40
N GLY A 57 -23.35 -0.01 8.85
CA GLY A 57 -24.68 0.18 9.45
C GLY A 57 -24.63 1.02 10.74
N ASP A 58 -25.60 0.90 11.66
CA ASP A 58 -25.60 1.62 12.96
C ASP A 58 -24.50 1.15 13.94
N HIS A 59 -23.66 0.20 13.54
CA HIS A 59 -22.62 -0.37 14.39
C HIS A 59 -21.25 -0.31 13.73
N PRO A 60 -20.28 0.35 14.37
CA PRO A 60 -18.97 0.47 13.79
C PRO A 60 -18.05 -0.72 14.04
N LEU A 61 -17.53 -1.29 12.94
CA LEU A 61 -16.30 -2.07 12.89
C LEU A 61 -15.10 -1.22 13.36
N SER A 62 -14.83 -1.21 14.66
CA SER A 62 -13.54 -0.70 15.13
C SER A 62 -12.45 -1.71 14.74
N LEU A 63 -11.54 -1.32 13.84
CA LEU A 63 -10.33 -2.07 13.50
C LEU A 63 -9.10 -1.58 14.30
N GLY A 64 -9.30 -0.68 15.26
CA GLY A 64 -8.20 -0.05 16.03
C GLY A 64 -7.47 -1.02 16.96
N TRP A 65 -8.06 -2.18 17.27
CA TRP A 65 -7.43 -3.24 18.05
C TRP A 65 -6.61 -4.20 17.19
N LEU A 66 -6.77 -4.19 15.86
CA LEU A 66 -5.98 -5.01 14.97
C LEU A 66 -4.57 -4.47 14.86
N ARG A 67 -3.60 -5.39 14.89
CA ARG A 67 -2.20 -5.09 14.61
C ARG A 67 -2.12 -4.41 13.24
N GLN A 68 -1.41 -3.29 13.17
CA GLN A 68 -1.09 -2.66 11.89
C GLN A 68 0.22 -3.23 11.33
N GLN A 69 0.28 -3.37 10.01
CA GLN A 69 1.43 -3.81 9.24
C GLN A 69 1.63 -2.91 8.02
N PHE A 70 2.76 -3.06 7.32
CA PHE A 70 2.94 -2.41 6.03
C PHE A 70 1.95 -2.97 5.02
N ASN A 71 1.47 -2.11 4.13
CA ASN A 71 0.83 -2.58 2.92
C ASN A 71 1.84 -3.41 2.09
N PRO A 72 1.47 -4.60 1.57
CA PRO A 72 2.43 -5.49 0.89
C PRO A 72 3.17 -4.87 -0.30
N TYR A 73 2.49 -4.02 -1.07
CA TYR A 73 3.10 -3.32 -2.21
C TYR A 73 4.09 -2.24 -1.73
N ASP A 74 3.79 -1.55 -0.63
CA ASP A 74 4.69 -0.55 -0.05
C ASP A 74 5.91 -1.23 0.60
N GLU A 75 5.70 -2.43 1.16
CA GLU A 75 6.75 -3.29 1.69
C GLU A 75 7.75 -3.67 0.58
N SER A 76 7.22 -4.02 -0.60
CA SER A 76 8.02 -4.29 -1.79
C SER A 76 8.77 -3.04 -2.29
N ALA A 77 8.14 -1.86 -2.24
CA ALA A 77 8.77 -0.60 -2.64
C ALA A 77 9.95 -0.23 -1.72
N LEU A 78 9.79 -0.41 -0.42
CA LEU A 78 10.86 -0.21 0.57
C LEU A 78 12.03 -1.17 0.30
N GLU A 79 11.75 -2.44 0.05
CA GLU A 79 12.80 -3.45 -0.20
C GLU A 79 13.53 -3.21 -1.54
N LEU A 80 12.83 -2.85 -2.62
CA LEU A 80 13.47 -2.49 -3.89
C LEU A 80 14.41 -1.30 -3.75
N THR A 81 14.01 -0.30 -2.95
CA THR A 81 14.85 0.88 -2.70
C THR A 81 16.16 0.50 -1.99
N LEU A 82 16.09 -0.41 -1.01
CA LEU A 82 17.28 -0.93 -0.31
C LEU A 82 18.20 -1.71 -1.27
N ARG A 83 17.63 -2.53 -2.16
CA ARG A 83 18.42 -3.27 -3.16
C ARG A 83 19.17 -2.35 -4.12
N CYS A 84 18.50 -1.28 -4.56
CA CYS A 84 19.12 -0.27 -5.41
C CYS A 84 20.35 0.36 -4.72
N GLU A 85 20.23 0.70 -3.43
CA GLU A 85 21.36 1.21 -2.65
C GLU A 85 22.50 0.17 -2.51
N GLU A 86 22.16 -1.09 -2.25
CA GLU A 86 23.13 -2.19 -2.14
C GLU A 86 23.88 -2.45 -3.44
N HIS A 87 23.19 -2.49 -4.58
CA HIS A 87 23.77 -2.68 -5.90
C HIS A 87 24.77 -1.57 -6.22
N LYS A 88 24.42 -0.32 -5.89
CA LYS A 88 25.34 0.81 -6.04
C LYS A 88 26.57 0.67 -5.14
N ASN A 89 26.40 0.26 -3.88
CA ASN A 89 27.52 0.08 -2.95
C ASN A 89 28.44 -1.07 -3.39
N ALA A 90 27.88 -2.14 -3.96
CA ALA A 90 28.64 -3.24 -4.54
C ALA A 90 29.45 -2.79 -5.76
N ALA A 91 28.87 -2.00 -6.67
CA ALA A 91 29.57 -1.43 -7.82
C ALA A 91 30.77 -0.57 -7.39
N LYS A 92 30.60 0.33 -6.42
CA LYS A 92 31.70 1.14 -5.83
C LYS A 92 32.83 0.27 -5.25
N THR A 93 32.49 -0.89 -4.66
CA THR A 93 33.46 -1.80 -4.05
C THR A 93 34.23 -2.60 -5.11
N ALA A 94 33.58 -3.00 -6.20
CA ALA A 94 34.22 -3.68 -7.32
C ALA A 94 35.24 -2.78 -8.03
N ASP A 95 34.89 -1.52 -8.28
CA ASP A 95 35.76 -0.54 -8.96
C ASP A 95 37.03 -0.21 -8.15
N SER A 96 36.94 -0.26 -6.82
CA SER A 96 38.08 -0.02 -5.93
C SER A 96 39.04 -1.21 -5.82
N ILE A 97 38.62 -2.41 -6.25
CA ILE A 97 39.46 -3.63 -6.25
C ILE A 97 40.16 -3.81 -7.61
N SER A 98 39.59 -3.29 -8.72
CA SER A 98 40.19 -3.39 -10.07
C SER A 98 41.38 -2.47 -10.33
N SER A 99 41.86 -1.69 -9.35
CA SER A 99 43.03 -0.79 -9.52
C SER A 99 44.41 -1.48 -9.39
N PHE A 100 44.50 -2.79 -9.57
CA PHE A 100 45.79 -3.50 -9.66
C PHE A 100 46.21 -3.68 -11.12
N PRO A 101 47.44 -3.29 -11.53
CA PRO A 101 47.86 -3.44 -12.91
C PRO A 101 48.15 -4.93 -13.19
N SER A 102 47.30 -5.56 -13.99
CA SER A 102 47.56 -6.88 -14.57
C SER A 102 47.40 -6.80 -16.08
N ALA A 103 48.38 -7.37 -16.78
CA ALA A 103 48.64 -7.18 -18.20
C ALA A 103 47.56 -7.77 -19.13
N SER A 104 47.28 -6.99 -20.19
CA SER A 104 46.80 -7.35 -21.54
C SER A 104 46.21 -8.75 -21.77
N VAL A 105 44.92 -8.82 -22.12
CA VAL A 105 44.36 -9.39 -23.38
C VAL A 105 42.96 -8.78 -23.59
N SER A 106 42.68 -8.20 -24.76
CA SER A 106 41.38 -7.62 -25.19
C SER A 106 40.41 -8.68 -25.73
N PRO A 107 39.07 -8.53 -25.56
CA PRO A 107 38.21 -8.19 -26.71
C PRO A 107 37.00 -7.26 -26.34
N PRO A 108 36.03 -7.05 -27.25
CA PRO A 108 35.70 -5.77 -27.86
C PRO A 108 34.97 -4.75 -26.94
N SER A 109 35.22 -3.49 -27.27
CA SER A 109 34.97 -2.29 -26.49
C SER A 109 33.49 -1.89 -26.38
N VAL A 110 32.92 -2.02 -25.19
CA VAL A 110 31.92 -1.05 -24.69
C VAL A 110 32.67 -0.19 -23.70
N PHE A 111 32.96 1.06 -24.09
CA PHE A 111 33.61 2.03 -23.22
C PHE A 111 32.60 2.46 -22.13
N ILE A 112 32.57 1.73 -21.01
CA ILE A 112 31.96 2.22 -19.78
C ILE A 112 33.00 3.16 -19.18
N ASN A 113 32.83 4.46 -19.42
CA ASN A 113 33.74 5.46 -18.91
C ASN A 113 33.41 5.71 -17.43
N GLU A 114 34.37 5.40 -16.55
CA GLU A 114 34.36 5.70 -15.12
C GLU A 114 34.18 7.21 -14.87
N LYS A 115 33.18 7.62 -14.06
CA LYS A 115 33.36 8.63 -12.99
C LYS A 115 32.07 9.06 -12.27
N VAL A 116 32.06 8.77 -10.96
CA VAL A 116 31.37 9.46 -9.85
C VAL A 116 29.85 9.30 -9.75
N ALA A 117 29.43 8.08 -9.38
CA ALA A 117 28.06 7.71 -9.02
C ALA A 117 27.41 8.61 -7.95
N ALA A 118 26.39 9.38 -8.33
CA ALA A 118 25.59 10.29 -7.52
C ALA A 118 25.12 9.66 -6.21
N ASP A 119 25.23 10.37 -5.07
CA ASP A 119 24.78 9.82 -3.79
C ASP A 119 23.27 9.60 -3.73
N ILE A 120 22.86 8.42 -3.28
CA ILE A 120 21.44 8.04 -3.15
C ILE A 120 21.07 8.35 -1.71
N THR A 121 20.06 9.18 -1.52
CA THR A 121 19.49 9.43 -0.19
C THR A 121 18.08 8.88 -0.17
N MET A 122 17.82 7.94 0.74
CA MET A 122 16.52 7.29 0.88
C MET A 122 15.72 7.97 1.99
N GLN A 123 14.53 8.44 1.65
CA GLN A 123 13.57 9.01 2.59
C GLN A 123 12.28 8.19 2.55
N ALA A 124 11.52 8.22 3.63
CA ALA A 124 10.21 7.58 3.66
C ALA A 124 9.15 8.48 4.26
N VAL A 125 7.92 8.35 3.77
CA VAL A 125 6.79 9.14 4.23
C VAL A 125 5.54 8.30 4.38
N THR A 126 4.75 8.61 5.40
CA THR A 126 3.43 8.00 5.61
C THR A 126 2.41 9.10 5.88
N VAL A 127 1.21 8.93 5.33
CA VAL A 127 0.09 9.85 5.55
C VAL A 127 -0.91 9.19 6.49
N GLY A 128 -1.27 9.90 7.56
CA GLY A 128 -2.29 9.48 8.50
C GLY A 128 -1.84 9.53 9.95
N ASN A 129 -2.85 9.63 10.83
CA ASN A 129 -2.65 9.79 12.26
C ASN A 129 -2.50 8.45 13.01
N SER A 130 -2.91 7.34 12.36
CA SER A 130 -3.02 6.02 12.98
C SER A 130 -1.82 5.09 12.74
N THR A 131 -0.86 5.48 11.87
CA THR A 131 0.34 4.67 11.60
C THR A 131 1.20 4.54 12.87
N PRO A 132 1.45 3.32 13.40
CA PRO A 132 2.21 3.17 14.63
C PRO A 132 3.68 3.61 14.51
N ASP A 133 4.20 4.27 15.55
CA ASP A 133 5.62 4.66 15.66
C ASP A 133 6.59 3.48 15.45
N THR A 134 6.17 2.26 15.78
CA THR A 134 6.97 1.05 15.60
C THR A 134 7.30 0.78 14.13
N LEU A 135 6.37 1.03 13.21
CA LEU A 135 6.60 0.88 11.77
C LEU A 135 7.55 1.97 11.26
N LEU A 136 7.37 3.22 11.68
CA LEU A 136 8.30 4.30 11.30
C LEU A 136 9.73 4.00 11.78
N ARG A 137 9.88 3.55 13.03
CA ARG A 137 11.19 3.18 13.59
C ARG A 137 11.81 1.97 12.89
N GLN A 138 10.99 1.04 12.38
CA GLN A 138 11.48 -0.07 11.57
C GLN A 138 12.06 0.44 10.25
N VAL A 139 11.37 1.35 9.55
CA VAL A 139 11.86 1.97 8.31
C VAL A 139 13.14 2.78 8.57
N MET A 140 13.20 3.56 9.65
CA MET A 140 14.43 4.28 10.05
C MET A 140 15.60 3.32 10.33
N ALA A 141 15.34 2.19 10.99
CA ALA A 141 16.36 1.19 11.29
C ALA A 141 16.94 0.52 10.03
N LEU A 142 16.20 0.52 8.93
CA LEU A 142 16.67 -0.03 7.66
C LEU A 142 17.54 0.95 6.85
N GLY A 143 17.64 2.21 7.27
CA GLY A 143 18.53 3.21 6.65
C GLY A 143 17.83 4.42 6.05
N PHE A 144 16.49 4.43 6.02
CA PHE A 144 15.72 5.58 5.54
C PHE A 144 15.84 6.77 6.50
N SER A 145 16.19 7.94 5.97
CA SER A 145 16.34 9.16 6.75
C SER A 145 16.23 10.42 5.88
N PRO A 146 15.31 11.36 6.18
CA PRO A 146 14.30 11.29 7.23
C PRO A 146 13.15 10.30 6.95
N VAL A 147 12.46 9.91 8.03
CA VAL A 147 11.14 9.25 7.98
C VAL A 147 10.11 10.19 8.56
N THR A 148 9.13 10.59 7.74
CA THR A 148 8.16 11.65 8.08
C THR A 148 6.74 11.11 8.16
N ARG A 149 6.02 11.45 9.24
CA ARG A 149 4.57 11.29 9.34
C ARG A 149 3.88 12.57 8.92
N LEU A 150 3.04 12.50 7.91
CA LEU A 150 2.16 13.57 7.48
C LEU A 150 0.80 13.40 8.17
N THR A 151 0.47 14.33 9.05
CA THR A 151 -0.79 14.32 9.80
C THR A 151 -1.77 15.29 9.16
N VAL A 152 -3.03 14.87 9.06
CA VAL A 152 -4.13 15.73 8.64
C VAL A 152 -4.88 16.15 9.89
N THR A 153 -5.08 17.46 10.11
CA THR A 153 -5.72 17.91 11.35
C THR A 153 -7.24 17.78 11.25
N PRO A 154 -7.96 17.57 12.38
CA PRO A 154 -9.43 17.51 12.38
C PRO A 154 -10.09 18.77 11.82
N ALA A 155 -9.46 19.94 11.96
CA ALA A 155 -9.96 21.19 11.39
C ALA A 155 -9.91 21.14 9.86
N ASP A 156 -8.80 20.69 9.28
CA ASP A 156 -8.68 20.48 7.83
C ASP A 156 -9.72 19.47 7.34
N ILE A 157 -9.92 18.37 8.08
CA ILE A 157 -10.91 17.33 7.75
C ILE A 157 -12.35 17.87 7.81
N THR A 158 -12.65 18.72 8.79
CA THR A 158 -14.00 19.32 8.96
C THR A 158 -14.27 20.37 7.88
N GLU A 159 -13.25 21.13 7.45
CA GLU A 159 -13.36 22.06 6.32
C GLU A 159 -13.48 21.33 4.97
N LEU A 160 -12.80 20.18 4.81
CA LEU A 160 -12.90 19.33 3.63
C LEU A 160 -14.29 18.65 3.53
N HIS A 161 -14.89 18.29 4.66
CA HIS A 161 -16.16 17.56 4.71
C HIS A 161 -17.05 18.02 5.89
N PRO A 162 -17.88 19.07 5.71
CA PRO A 162 -18.70 19.63 6.79
C PRO A 162 -19.77 18.67 7.35
N ASP A 163 -20.16 17.63 6.60
CA ASP A 163 -21.17 16.63 6.99
C ASP A 163 -20.58 15.39 7.68
N ALA A 164 -19.25 15.27 7.77
CA ALA A 164 -18.57 14.00 8.08
C ALA A 164 -18.15 13.81 9.55
N ALA A 165 -18.68 14.62 10.48
CA ALA A 165 -18.30 14.66 11.92
C ALA A 165 -18.34 13.32 12.69
N ALA A 166 -18.86 12.23 12.10
CA ALA A 166 -18.96 10.92 12.71
C ALA A 166 -17.89 9.91 12.26
N PHE A 167 -17.06 10.22 11.25
CA PHE A 167 -16.22 9.21 10.60
C PHE A 167 -14.88 9.71 10.07
N HIS A 168 -13.85 9.77 10.91
CA HIS A 168 -12.57 10.34 10.51
C HIS A 168 -11.40 9.44 10.87
N ASP A 169 -11.12 8.52 9.98
CA ASP A 169 -9.87 7.77 9.95
C ASP A 169 -9.17 8.09 8.63
N ALA A 170 -7.96 8.65 8.72
CA ALA A 170 -7.18 9.07 7.57
C ALA A 170 -6.87 7.93 6.59
N ARG A 171 -7.06 6.66 7.00
CA ARG A 171 -6.98 5.50 6.11
C ARG A 171 -8.06 5.51 5.02
N PHE A 172 -9.16 6.23 5.23
CA PHE A 172 -10.29 6.43 4.31
C PHE A 172 -10.35 7.87 3.76
N THR A 173 -9.30 8.67 3.95
CA THR A 173 -9.18 9.95 3.23
C THR A 173 -9.11 9.67 1.73
N ASN A 174 -9.80 10.50 0.94
CA ASN A 174 -9.83 10.39 -0.51
C ASN A 174 -8.40 10.29 -1.10
N ALA A 175 -8.21 9.41 -2.07
CA ALA A 175 -6.95 9.22 -2.78
C ALA A 175 -6.38 10.54 -3.34
N HIS A 176 -7.26 11.45 -3.81
CA HIS A 176 -6.88 12.78 -4.30
C HIS A 176 -6.20 13.63 -3.22
N ASP A 177 -6.78 13.70 -2.02
CA ASP A 177 -6.29 14.51 -0.92
C ASP A 177 -4.93 14.02 -0.41
N VAL A 178 -4.78 12.69 -0.32
CA VAL A 178 -3.51 12.04 0.00
C VAL A 178 -2.47 12.35 -1.09
N ALA A 179 -2.83 12.22 -2.36
CA ALA A 179 -1.94 12.52 -3.47
C ALA A 179 -1.50 13.99 -3.48
N LEU A 180 -2.41 14.92 -3.23
CA LEU A 180 -2.11 16.35 -3.14
C LEU A 180 -1.16 16.65 -1.98
N GLY A 181 -1.38 16.06 -0.81
CA GLY A 181 -0.48 16.22 0.34
C GLY A 181 0.93 15.67 0.06
N LEU A 182 1.01 14.49 -0.58
CA LEU A 182 2.27 13.89 -1.00
C LEU A 182 2.98 14.75 -2.07
N ALA A 183 2.25 15.32 -3.02
CA ALA A 183 2.80 16.18 -4.06
C ALA A 183 3.48 17.42 -3.47
N HIS A 184 2.80 18.12 -2.55
CA HIS A 184 3.36 19.26 -1.84
C HIS A 184 4.63 18.88 -1.06
N TYR A 185 4.59 17.75 -0.35
CA TYR A 185 5.75 17.28 0.40
C TYR A 185 6.93 16.95 -0.54
N ALA A 186 6.69 16.21 -1.61
CA ALA A 186 7.73 15.82 -2.57
C ALA A 186 8.38 17.03 -3.27
N GLN A 187 7.58 18.04 -3.64
CA GLN A 187 8.09 19.29 -4.21
C GLN A 187 8.94 20.08 -3.20
N GLN A 188 8.49 20.20 -1.94
CA GLN A 188 9.24 20.88 -0.88
C GLN A 188 10.59 20.24 -0.62
N GLN A 189 10.67 18.91 -0.67
CA GLN A 189 11.91 18.18 -0.45
C GLN A 189 12.79 18.01 -1.72
N GLN A 190 12.26 18.41 -2.88
CA GLN A 190 12.88 18.27 -4.20
C GLN A 190 13.27 16.81 -4.49
N MET A 191 12.28 15.92 -4.47
CA MET A 191 12.49 14.49 -4.71
C MET A 191 12.68 14.18 -6.19
N ASP A 192 13.67 13.34 -6.49
CA ASP A 192 13.98 12.90 -7.86
C ASP A 192 13.14 11.66 -8.23
N VAL A 193 12.97 10.72 -7.30
CA VAL A 193 12.20 9.50 -7.54
C VAL A 193 11.22 9.31 -6.40
N ILE A 194 9.95 9.07 -6.74
CA ILE A 194 8.91 8.82 -5.76
C ILE A 194 8.35 7.43 -6.01
N MET A 195 8.36 6.60 -4.98
CA MET A 195 7.90 5.21 -5.04
C MET A 195 6.69 5.01 -4.14
N LEU A 196 5.67 4.34 -4.67
CA LEU A 196 4.48 3.94 -3.93
C LEU A 196 4.17 2.48 -4.25
N GLY A 197 3.55 1.75 -3.34
CA GLY A 197 2.87 0.53 -3.74
C GLY A 197 1.70 0.85 -4.68
N GLN A 198 1.45 -0.03 -5.64
CA GLN A 198 0.43 0.20 -6.67
C GLN A 198 -0.99 0.37 -6.09
N GLN A 199 -1.30 -0.32 -5.00
CA GLN A 199 -2.60 -0.24 -4.34
C GLN A 199 -2.46 -0.55 -2.85
N SER A 200 -3.46 -0.14 -2.08
CA SER A 200 -3.57 -0.50 -0.66
C SER A 200 -4.73 -1.47 -0.44
N ALA A 201 -4.53 -2.46 0.43
CA ALA A 201 -5.61 -3.35 0.88
C ALA A 201 -6.77 -2.59 1.57
N VAL A 202 -6.53 -1.37 2.07
CA VAL A 202 -7.55 -0.51 2.70
C VAL A 202 -7.80 0.70 1.81
N GLY A 203 -9.05 0.86 1.36
CA GLY A 203 -9.48 1.86 0.38
C GLY A 203 -9.40 1.36 -1.06
N GLY A 204 -8.40 0.54 -1.40
CA GLY A 204 -8.40 -0.25 -2.64
C GLY A 204 -8.46 0.52 -3.96
N SER A 205 -8.32 1.86 -3.96
CA SER A 205 -8.54 2.64 -5.18
C SER A 205 -7.46 2.41 -6.23
N GLY A 206 -6.21 2.22 -5.82
CA GLY A 206 -5.06 2.18 -6.73
C GLY A 206 -4.78 3.52 -7.42
N GLU A 207 -5.49 4.59 -7.06
CA GLU A 207 -5.49 5.87 -7.78
C GLU A 207 -4.41 6.83 -7.29
N THR A 208 -4.01 6.75 -6.01
CA THR A 208 -3.14 7.74 -5.35
C THR A 208 -1.84 7.98 -6.09
N GLY A 209 -1.22 6.92 -6.61
CA GLY A 209 0.03 7.01 -7.37
C GLY A 209 -0.11 7.81 -8.67
N TYR A 210 -1.15 7.54 -9.44
CA TYR A 210 -1.42 8.25 -10.70
C TYR A 210 -1.81 9.71 -10.46
N LEU A 211 -2.67 9.97 -9.45
CA LEU A 211 -3.05 11.33 -9.07
C LEU A 211 -1.84 12.15 -8.61
N LEU A 212 -0.92 11.52 -7.86
CA LEU A 212 0.33 12.15 -7.44
C LEU A 212 1.20 12.53 -8.62
N ALA A 213 1.36 11.63 -9.59
CA ALA A 213 2.11 11.90 -10.81
C ALA A 213 1.50 13.07 -11.61
N GLU A 214 0.16 13.09 -11.73
CA GLU A 214 -0.57 14.17 -12.40
C GLU A 214 -0.38 15.52 -11.69
N HIS A 215 -0.51 15.57 -10.35
CA HIS A 215 -0.28 16.80 -9.58
C HIS A 215 1.15 17.34 -9.71
N LEU A 216 2.13 16.46 -9.89
CA LEU A 216 3.54 16.81 -10.08
C LEU A 216 3.90 17.11 -11.53
N GLY A 217 3.10 16.63 -12.50
CA GLY A 217 3.44 16.59 -13.91
C GLY A 217 4.61 15.65 -14.21
N TYR A 218 4.77 14.58 -13.43
CA TYR A 218 5.88 13.62 -13.57
C TYR A 218 5.45 12.40 -14.39
N PRO A 219 6.36 11.79 -15.18
CA PRO A 219 6.13 10.47 -15.75
C PRO A 219 5.82 9.45 -14.66
N CYS A 220 4.91 8.52 -14.96
CA CYS A 220 4.49 7.47 -14.05
C CYS A 220 4.67 6.10 -14.73
N LEU A 221 5.41 5.20 -14.08
CA LEU A 221 5.50 3.80 -14.50
C LEU A 221 4.81 2.90 -13.48
N GLU A 222 4.00 1.97 -13.97
CA GLU A 222 3.28 1.00 -13.14
C GLU A 222 3.87 -0.40 -13.23
N GLN A 223 3.41 -1.30 -12.36
CA GLN A 223 3.87 -2.68 -12.27
C GLN A 223 5.41 -2.80 -12.19
N VAL A 224 6.05 -1.84 -11.51
CA VAL A 224 7.50 -1.83 -11.37
C VAL A 224 7.90 -3.01 -10.49
N VAL A 225 8.81 -3.84 -11.00
CA VAL A 225 9.35 -5.01 -10.31
C VAL A 225 10.84 -4.89 -10.00
N ASP A 226 11.56 -4.01 -10.69
CA ASP A 226 12.96 -3.73 -10.41
C ASP A 226 13.35 -2.35 -10.94
N PHE A 227 14.37 -1.75 -10.33
CA PHE A 227 14.98 -0.53 -10.87
C PHE A 227 16.44 -0.37 -10.46
N HIS A 228 17.23 0.21 -11.37
CA HIS A 228 18.65 0.52 -11.16
C HIS A 228 18.93 1.96 -11.54
N VAL A 229 19.89 2.58 -10.84
CA VAL A 229 20.34 3.95 -11.13
C VAL A 229 21.70 3.86 -11.80
N ASN A 230 21.75 4.34 -13.03
CA ASN A 230 22.97 4.49 -13.81
C ASN A 230 23.26 5.98 -14.04
N GLU A 231 24.47 6.26 -14.51
CA GLU A 231 24.85 7.60 -14.96
C GLU A 231 25.08 7.60 -16.46
N THR A 232 24.61 8.65 -17.12
CA THR A 232 24.96 8.86 -18.52
C THR A 232 26.42 9.26 -18.66
N PRO A 233 27.01 9.13 -19.86
CA PRO A 233 28.34 9.67 -20.16
C PRO A 233 28.49 11.18 -19.90
N PHE A 234 27.37 11.89 -19.77
CA PHE A 234 27.31 13.33 -19.50
C PHE A 234 27.06 13.65 -18.01
N GLY A 235 26.99 12.62 -17.14
CA GLY A 235 26.85 12.76 -15.69
C GLY A 235 25.41 12.99 -15.19
N SER A 236 24.40 12.82 -16.05
CA SER A 236 22.99 12.85 -15.61
C SER A 236 22.55 11.48 -15.10
N PRO A 237 21.79 11.40 -13.99
CA PRO A 237 21.25 10.14 -13.51
C PRO A 237 20.14 9.64 -14.45
N VAL A 238 20.17 8.35 -14.74
CA VAL A 238 19.16 7.66 -15.53
C VAL A 238 18.71 6.41 -14.80
N LEU A 239 17.40 6.18 -14.77
CA LEU A 239 16.82 4.97 -14.20
C LEU A 239 16.57 3.95 -15.29
N HIS A 240 17.06 2.73 -15.07
CA HIS A 240 16.56 1.57 -15.77
C HIS A 240 15.46 0.93 -14.93
N VAL A 241 14.24 0.90 -15.44
CA VAL A 241 13.06 0.39 -14.74
C VAL A 241 12.53 -0.83 -15.47
N THR A 242 12.32 -1.91 -14.74
CA THR A 242 11.68 -3.12 -15.26
C THR A 242 10.25 -3.18 -14.75
N THR A 243 9.30 -3.34 -15.67
CA THR A 243 7.88 -3.53 -15.35
C THR A 243 7.40 -4.87 -15.86
N VAL A 244 6.46 -5.50 -15.15
CA VAL A 244 5.87 -6.78 -15.56
C VAL A 244 4.35 -6.70 -15.53
N GLU A 245 3.72 -6.80 -16.69
CA GLU A 245 2.26 -6.86 -16.83
C GLU A 245 1.86 -8.24 -17.38
N GLY A 246 1.30 -9.08 -16.51
CA GLY A 246 1.01 -10.47 -16.86
C GLY A 246 2.30 -11.25 -17.17
N GLU A 247 2.45 -11.69 -18.41
CA GLU A 247 3.65 -12.40 -18.89
C GLU A 247 4.63 -11.48 -19.65
N MET A 248 4.28 -10.20 -19.82
CA MET A 248 5.09 -9.24 -20.57
C MET A 248 6.05 -8.49 -19.63
N GLU A 249 7.35 -8.66 -19.87
CA GLU A 249 8.41 -7.88 -19.23
C GLU A 249 8.84 -6.73 -20.15
N SER A 250 8.88 -5.52 -19.62
CA SER A 250 9.32 -4.31 -20.34
C SER A 250 10.42 -3.59 -19.58
N HIS A 251 11.42 -3.08 -20.31
CA HIS A 251 12.52 -2.31 -19.76
C HIS A 251 12.47 -0.88 -20.29
N TYR A 252 12.52 0.09 -19.38
CA TYR A 252 12.48 1.51 -19.68
C TYR A 252 13.75 2.19 -19.20
N GLU A 253 14.18 3.19 -19.96
CA GLU A 253 15.21 4.14 -19.56
C GLU A 253 14.51 5.49 -19.31
N VAL A 254 14.57 5.99 -18.08
CA VAL A 254 13.81 7.17 -17.65
C VAL A 254 14.71 8.15 -16.91
N GLU A 255 14.60 9.42 -17.28
CA GLU A 255 15.27 10.51 -16.58
C GLU A 255 14.40 10.99 -15.41
N PRO A 256 14.97 11.25 -14.22
CA PRO A 256 14.26 11.92 -13.14
C PRO A 256 13.79 13.34 -13.52
N PRO A 257 12.66 13.83 -12.95
CA PRO A 257 11.91 13.19 -11.87
C PRO A 257 10.84 12.20 -12.36
N VAL A 258 10.60 11.12 -11.61
CA VAL A 258 9.66 10.05 -11.98
C VAL A 258 8.89 9.48 -10.78
N VAL A 259 7.64 9.06 -11.01
CA VAL A 259 6.83 8.28 -10.06
C VAL A 259 6.81 6.81 -10.48
N LEU A 260 7.12 5.91 -9.54
CA LEU A 260 7.15 4.47 -9.75
C LEU A 260 6.10 3.79 -8.86
N LEU A 261 5.18 3.07 -9.47
CA LEU A 261 4.16 2.27 -8.78
C LEU A 261 4.61 0.82 -8.75
N VAL A 262 4.97 0.36 -7.55
CA VAL A 262 5.55 -0.95 -7.32
C VAL A 262 4.43 -1.99 -7.27
N GLY A 263 4.53 -2.95 -8.19
CA GLY A 263 3.61 -4.08 -8.29
C GLY A 263 4.01 -5.21 -7.35
N ASN A 264 3.62 -6.43 -7.71
CA ASN A 264 4.01 -7.62 -6.97
C ASN A 264 5.43 -8.05 -7.38
N VAL A 265 6.40 -7.88 -6.49
CA VAL A 265 7.81 -8.11 -6.79
C VAL A 265 8.26 -9.50 -6.33
N ALA A 266 8.58 -10.38 -7.29
CA ALA A 266 9.10 -11.70 -6.99
C ALA A 266 10.41 -11.61 -6.18
N GLY A 267 10.42 -12.20 -4.98
CA GLY A 267 11.59 -12.23 -4.10
C GLY A 267 11.81 -10.95 -3.30
N ALA A 268 11.04 -9.89 -3.52
CA ALA A 268 11.05 -8.67 -2.69
C ALA A 268 9.68 -8.41 -2.04
N GLN A 269 8.83 -9.43 -1.92
CA GLN A 269 7.48 -9.28 -1.34
C GLN A 269 7.48 -8.85 0.13
N TYR A 270 8.59 -9.11 0.83
CA TYR A 270 8.74 -8.87 2.25
C TYR A 270 9.95 -8.00 2.52
N LEU A 271 9.78 -7.04 3.42
CA LEU A 271 10.81 -6.14 3.86
C LEU A 271 11.67 -6.87 4.87
N ARG A 272 12.98 -6.79 4.65
CA ARG A 272 13.95 -7.39 5.56
C ARG A 272 13.80 -6.87 6.99
N ILE A 273 14.18 -7.71 7.95
CA ILE A 273 14.09 -7.37 9.38
C ILE A 273 15.36 -6.65 9.82
N PRO A 274 15.27 -5.43 10.41
CA PRO A 274 16.46 -4.73 10.89
C PRO A 274 17.09 -5.46 12.09
N SER A 275 18.42 -5.44 12.13
CA SER A 275 19.22 -5.97 13.23
C SER A 275 18.99 -5.20 14.54
N LEU A 276 19.37 -5.80 15.67
CA LEU A 276 19.26 -5.15 16.98
C LEU A 276 20.05 -3.84 17.04
N LYS A 277 21.26 -3.81 16.47
CA LYS A 277 22.11 -2.61 16.40
C LYS A 277 21.40 -1.48 15.65
N GLN A 278 20.85 -1.78 14.48
CA GLN A 278 20.07 -0.83 13.68
C GLN A 278 18.87 -0.26 14.44
N LYS A 279 18.10 -1.13 15.12
CA LYS A 279 16.96 -0.69 15.94
C LYS A 279 17.37 0.26 17.07
N LEU A 280 18.52 0.01 17.70
CA LEU A 280 19.04 0.88 18.76
C LEU A 280 19.49 2.24 18.24
N GLU A 281 20.11 2.30 17.05
CA GLU A 281 20.49 3.57 16.42
C GLU A 281 19.26 4.36 15.96
N ALA A 282 18.27 3.71 15.33
CA ALA A 282 17.02 4.35 14.93
C ALA A 282 16.22 4.92 16.11
N LYS A 283 16.32 4.32 17.29
CA LYS A 283 15.67 4.83 18.50
C LYS A 283 16.22 6.19 18.94
N LYS A 284 17.47 6.52 18.60
CA LYS A 284 18.12 7.80 18.94
C LYS A 284 17.71 8.93 18.00
N GLN A 285 17.29 8.61 16.78
CA GLN A 285 16.87 9.58 15.79
C GLN A 285 15.45 10.09 16.08
N PRO A 286 15.19 11.41 15.92
CA PRO A 286 13.86 11.97 16.13
C PRO A 286 12.90 11.51 15.02
N LEU A 287 11.65 11.21 15.41
CA LEU A 287 10.56 11.03 14.44
C LEU A 287 10.07 12.41 14.02
N ILE A 288 9.94 12.63 12.72
CA ILE A 288 9.44 13.90 12.17
C ILE A 288 7.94 13.75 11.92
N THR A 289 7.17 14.67 12.48
CA THR A 289 5.72 14.77 12.23
C THR A 289 5.43 16.16 11.67
N GLN A 290 4.75 16.23 10.54
CA GLN A 290 4.39 17.47 9.85
C GLN A 290 2.90 17.49 9.54
N SER A 291 2.24 18.59 9.87
CA SER A 291 0.85 18.82 9.44
C SER A 291 0.80 19.27 7.99
N ILE A 292 -0.11 18.72 7.20
CA ILE A 292 -0.38 19.19 5.85
C ILE A 292 -1.79 19.75 5.79
N ALA A 293 -1.91 20.99 5.32
CA ALA A 293 -3.18 21.58 4.94
C ALA A 293 -3.57 21.04 3.57
N ILE A 294 -4.65 20.27 3.51
CA ILE A 294 -5.23 19.79 2.26
C ILE A 294 -6.40 20.72 1.96
N SER A 295 -6.33 21.44 0.84
CA SER A 295 -7.41 22.36 0.44
C SER A 295 -8.48 21.61 -0.37
N PRO A 296 -9.79 21.78 -0.05
CA PRO A 296 -10.89 21.15 -0.80
C PRO A 296 -10.91 21.70 -2.22
N SER A 297 -10.43 20.93 -3.17
CA SER A 297 -10.41 21.34 -4.58
C SER A 297 -10.96 20.24 -5.47
N SER A 298 -12.19 19.79 -5.17
CA SER A 298 -13.22 19.24 -6.09
C SER A 298 -14.25 18.45 -5.28
N PRO A 299 -15.51 18.33 -5.73
CA PRO A 299 -16.49 17.46 -5.08
C PRO A 299 -16.02 16.01 -5.19
N CYS A 300 -15.47 15.52 -4.09
CA CYS A 300 -15.07 14.14 -3.91
C CYS A 300 -16.31 13.25 -3.70
N LEU A 301 -16.21 11.98 -4.09
CA LEU A 301 -17.21 10.99 -3.74
C LEU A 301 -17.23 10.86 -2.23
N ASN A 302 -18.25 11.41 -1.59
CA ASN A 302 -18.49 11.17 -0.18
C ASN A 302 -18.89 9.71 -0.03
N GLU A 303 -17.98 8.86 0.47
CA GLU A 303 -18.33 7.52 0.95
C GLU A 303 -19.33 7.67 2.10
N THR A 304 -20.61 7.72 1.75
CA THR A 304 -21.67 8.06 2.69
C THR A 304 -22.09 6.84 3.51
N THR A 305 -21.81 5.63 3.02
CA THR A 305 -22.17 4.38 3.69
C THR A 305 -21.29 3.22 3.24
N LEU A 306 -20.55 2.62 4.17
CA LEU A 306 -19.91 1.32 3.97
C LEU A 306 -20.90 0.21 4.36
N THR A 307 -21.19 -0.69 3.41
CA THR A 307 -22.03 -1.86 3.69
C THR A 307 -21.17 -3.11 3.56
N MET A 308 -21.13 -3.94 4.61
CA MET A 308 -20.46 -5.24 4.55
C MET A 308 -21.24 -6.15 3.60
N LYS A 309 -20.63 -6.49 2.46
CA LYS A 309 -21.17 -7.49 1.54
C LYS A 309 -20.85 -8.88 2.08
N GLN A 310 -21.86 -9.56 2.62
CA GLN A 310 -21.76 -11.00 2.90
C GLN A 310 -21.89 -11.78 1.60
N SER A 311 -20.88 -12.57 1.25
CA SER A 311 -20.98 -13.57 0.19
C SER A 311 -21.00 -14.95 0.83
N GLN A 312 -22.14 -15.39 1.34
CA GLN A 312 -22.33 -16.80 1.66
C GLN A 312 -22.51 -17.55 0.34
N ARG A 313 -21.42 -18.12 -0.19
CA ARG A 313 -21.55 -19.06 -1.31
C ARG A 313 -22.23 -20.30 -0.75
N GLN A 314 -23.46 -20.58 -1.15
CA GLN A 314 -24.10 -21.86 -0.86
C GLN A 314 -23.36 -22.94 -1.63
N THR A 315 -22.33 -23.51 -0.99
CA THR A 315 -21.59 -24.65 -1.53
C THR A 315 -22.31 -25.92 -1.13
N ILE A 316 -22.78 -26.68 -2.11
CA ILE A 316 -23.30 -28.02 -1.89
C ILE A 316 -22.23 -29.05 -2.27
N TRP A 317 -22.08 -30.06 -1.43
CA TRP A 317 -21.30 -31.25 -1.76
C TRP A 317 -22.18 -32.17 -2.59
N VAL A 318 -21.80 -32.38 -3.84
CA VAL A 318 -22.44 -33.38 -4.71
C VAL A 318 -21.65 -34.66 -4.62
N GLU A 319 -22.14 -35.62 -3.83
CA GLU A 319 -21.55 -36.97 -3.79
C GLU A 319 -21.92 -37.72 -5.07
N MET A 320 -20.90 -38.05 -5.86
CA MET A 320 -21.06 -38.84 -7.08
C MET A 320 -21.01 -40.34 -6.72
N PRO A 321 -21.91 -41.18 -7.25
CA PRO A 321 -21.76 -42.62 -7.14
C PRO A 321 -20.47 -43.09 -7.83
N SER A 322 -19.82 -44.13 -7.30
CA SER A 322 -18.55 -44.67 -7.80
C SER A 322 -18.62 -44.98 -9.30
N ALA A 323 -17.92 -44.20 -10.13
CA ALA A 323 -18.04 -44.29 -11.59
C ALA A 323 -17.37 -45.55 -12.16
N THR A 324 -18.15 -46.41 -12.82
CA THR A 324 -17.63 -47.32 -13.84
C THR A 324 -17.64 -46.60 -15.19
N SER A 325 -16.45 -46.15 -15.61
CA SER A 325 -15.97 -45.65 -16.92
C SER A 325 -16.91 -45.24 -18.09
N SER A 326 -18.17 -44.82 -17.89
CA SER A 326 -19.07 -44.40 -18.98
C SER A 326 -20.05 -43.27 -18.63
N ASP A 327 -19.78 -42.46 -17.60
CA ASP A 327 -20.78 -41.56 -17.01
C ASP A 327 -20.37 -40.08 -16.93
N SER A 328 -19.63 -39.54 -17.91
CA SER A 328 -19.34 -38.08 -17.97
C SER A 328 -20.59 -37.24 -18.25
N GLU A 329 -21.47 -37.69 -19.16
CA GLU A 329 -22.73 -36.99 -19.48
C GLU A 329 -23.72 -37.01 -18.30
N LYS A 330 -23.70 -38.08 -17.48
CA LYS A 330 -24.53 -38.15 -16.27
C LYS A 330 -24.03 -37.21 -15.18
N ALA A 331 -22.72 -37.01 -15.07
CA ALA A 331 -22.14 -36.09 -14.09
C ALA A 331 -22.56 -34.64 -14.34
N GLU A 332 -22.54 -34.19 -15.60
CA GLU A 332 -23.00 -32.85 -15.99
C GLU A 332 -24.48 -32.64 -15.66
N SER A 333 -25.34 -33.61 -15.98
CA SER A 333 -26.77 -33.54 -15.66
C SER A 333 -27.05 -33.50 -14.15
N TRP A 334 -26.23 -34.17 -13.33
CA TRP A 334 -26.38 -34.14 -11.86
C TRP A 334 -25.96 -32.80 -11.27
N VAL A 335 -24.88 -32.21 -11.78
CA VAL A 335 -24.46 -30.85 -11.41
C VAL A 335 -25.53 -29.83 -11.79
N GLU A 336 -26.10 -29.93 -13.00
CA GLU A 336 -27.18 -29.04 -13.45
C GLU A 336 -28.44 -29.15 -12.58
N GLN A 337 -28.87 -30.36 -12.21
CA GLN A 337 -30.00 -30.57 -11.30
C GLN A 337 -29.74 -29.99 -9.92
N ALA A 338 -28.52 -30.15 -9.41
CA ALA A 338 -28.11 -29.62 -8.11
C ALA A 338 -28.07 -28.07 -8.11
N VAL A 339 -27.62 -27.46 -9.21
CA VAL A 339 -27.66 -26.00 -9.42
C VAL A 339 -29.10 -25.50 -9.54
N GLN A 340 -29.97 -26.16 -10.30
CA GLN A 340 -31.38 -25.78 -10.43
C GLN A 340 -32.14 -25.86 -9.10
N ALA A 341 -31.87 -26.89 -8.28
CA ALA A 341 -32.47 -27.03 -6.95
C ALA A 341 -32.02 -25.93 -5.96
N LEU A 342 -30.82 -25.37 -6.15
CA LEU A 342 -30.33 -24.22 -5.39
C LEU A 342 -31.00 -22.92 -5.84
N SER A 343 -31.07 -22.65 -7.14
CA SER A 343 -31.73 -21.45 -7.66
C SER A 343 -33.21 -21.38 -7.25
N ALA A 344 -33.93 -22.52 -7.25
CA ALA A 344 -35.32 -22.58 -6.80
C ALA A 344 -35.53 -22.33 -5.28
N LYS A 345 -34.46 -22.43 -4.48
CA LYS A 345 -34.47 -22.10 -3.03
C LYS A 345 -34.22 -20.61 -2.78
N GLU A 346 -33.43 -19.96 -3.63
CA GLU A 346 -33.19 -18.51 -3.54
C GLU A 346 -34.45 -17.70 -3.86
N ASP A 347 -35.28 -18.15 -4.81
CA ASP A 347 -36.55 -17.47 -5.16
C ASP A 347 -37.65 -17.58 -4.07
N ARG A 348 -37.42 -18.35 -3.00
CA ARG A 348 -38.39 -18.60 -1.91
C ARG A 348 -38.04 -17.93 -0.58
N ALA A 349 -36.87 -17.30 -0.46
CA ALA A 349 -36.37 -16.65 0.76
C ALA A 349 -36.51 -15.13 0.68
#